data_AF-A0A1B0DFP9-F1
#
_entry.id   AF-A0A1B0DFP9-F1
#
_cell.length_a   1.000
_cell.length_b   1.000
_cell.length_c   1.000
_cell.angle_alpha   90.00
_cell.angle_beta   90.00
_cell.angle_gamma   90.00
#
_symmetry.space_group_name_H-M   'P 1'
#
loop_
_entity.id
_entity.type
_entity.pdbx_description
1 polymer ?
#
loop_
_entity_poly.entity_id
_entity_poly.type
_entity_poly.pdbx_seq_one_letter_code
_entity_poly.pdbx_strand_id
1 'polypeptide(L)'
;MVRHVVMFATEKYIQERFIVPFLEHLAEEIVTLEGKNDLKIVSRKPGGSVTKKSYSFTIENHRISTKESAKEELPRIPDIAANIDNLGTFKIALSEQDLLARNRLILPFEKHLLNKNPQEPCENPSGKVIYYPEADDDIDEEDPDEDLEL
;
A
#
# COMPACT_ATOMS: atom_id res chain seq x y z
N MET A 1 12.25 15.21 -28.44
CA MET A 1 12.45 16.57 -27.90
C MET A 1 11.65 16.65 -26.62
N VAL A 2 12.30 16.70 -25.45
CA VAL A 2 11.59 16.75 -24.15
C VAL A 2 11.20 18.20 -23.88
N ARG A 3 9.91 18.48 -23.69
CA ARG A 3 9.39 19.82 -23.40
C ARG A 3 9.03 19.88 -21.92
N HIS A 4 9.86 20.56 -21.13
CA HIS A 4 9.54 20.82 -19.73
C HIS A 4 8.66 22.07 -19.64
N VAL A 5 7.54 21.95 -18.91
CA VAL A 5 6.66 23.08 -18.60
C VAL A 5 6.85 23.39 -17.12
N VAL A 6 7.28 24.62 -16.83
CA VAL A 6 7.46 25.10 -15.45
C VAL A 6 6.38 26.12 -15.16
N MET A 7 5.70 25.97 -14.03
CA MET A 7 4.64 26.86 -13.59
C MET A 7 4.89 27.24 -12.14
N PHE A 8 4.76 28.54 -11.85
CA PHE A 8 4.84 29.07 -10.49
C PHE A 8 3.43 29.37 -10.01
N ALA A 9 3.05 28.72 -8.91
CA ALA A 9 1.76 28.90 -8.26
C ALA A 9 1.99 29.42 -6.83
N THR A 10 1.12 30.32 -6.37
CA THR A 10 1.15 30.83 -5.00
C THR A 10 -0.28 30.82 -4.48
N GLU A 11 -0.49 30.23 -3.31
CA GLU A 11 -1.82 30.10 -2.69
C GLU A 11 -2.53 31.45 -2.53
N LYS A 12 -1.77 32.54 -2.31
CA LYS A 12 -2.30 33.90 -2.21
C LYS A 12 -3.14 34.34 -3.42
N TYR A 13 -2.82 33.86 -4.62
CA TYR A 13 -3.48 34.28 -5.87
C TYR A 13 -4.46 33.23 -6.42
N ILE A 14 -4.64 32.11 -5.71
CA ILE A 14 -5.55 31.03 -6.11
C ILE A 14 -6.82 31.15 -5.29
N GLN A 15 -7.94 31.45 -5.93
CA GLN A 15 -9.22 31.66 -5.25
C GLN A 15 -9.89 30.32 -4.91
N GLU A 16 -9.82 29.36 -5.84
CA GLU A 16 -10.47 28.06 -5.73
C GLU A 16 -9.56 27.03 -5.05
N ARG A 17 -10.02 26.48 -3.93
CA ARG A 17 -9.26 25.52 -3.12
C ARG A 17 -8.88 24.24 -3.84
N PHE A 18 -9.59 23.86 -4.90
CA PHE A 18 -9.32 22.63 -5.63
C PHE A 18 -8.12 22.75 -6.59
N ILE A 19 -7.72 23.97 -6.95
CA ILE A 19 -6.68 24.19 -7.96
C ILE A 19 -5.33 23.69 -7.46
N VAL A 20 -4.98 23.93 -6.19
CA VAL A 20 -3.69 23.45 -5.64
C VAL A 20 -3.58 21.92 -5.71
N PRO A 21 -4.52 21.12 -5.16
CA PRO A 21 -4.51 19.66 -5.32
C PRO A 21 -4.51 19.19 -6.78
N PHE A 22 -5.22 19.89 -7.66
CA PHE A 22 -5.27 19.57 -9.08
C PHE A 22 -3.91 19.76 -9.77
N LEU A 23 -3.25 20.89 -9.53
CA LEU A 23 -1.92 21.19 -10.06
C LEU A 23 -0.88 20.24 -9.50
N GLU A 24 -0.95 19.93 -8.21
CA GLU A 24 -0.12 18.91 -7.60
C GLU A 24 -0.34 17.58 -8.32
N HIS A 25 -1.58 17.12 -8.52
CA HIS A 25 -1.84 15.86 -9.21
C HIS A 25 -1.25 15.79 -10.62
N LEU A 26 -1.21 16.90 -11.36
CA LEU A 26 -0.63 16.94 -12.70
C LEU A 26 0.90 17.07 -12.72
N ALA A 27 1.52 17.56 -11.65
CA ALA A 27 2.95 17.82 -11.61
C ALA A 27 3.79 16.53 -11.49
N GLU A 28 4.83 16.41 -12.30
CA GLU A 28 5.86 15.36 -12.15
C GLU A 28 6.81 15.68 -11.00
N GLU A 29 7.14 16.98 -10.84
CA GLU A 29 7.99 17.48 -9.78
C GLU A 29 7.35 18.70 -9.13
N ILE A 30 7.30 18.69 -7.80
CA ILE A 30 6.74 19.75 -6.98
C ILE A 30 7.87 20.29 -6.10
N VAL A 31 8.09 21.59 -6.20
CA VAL A 31 9.07 22.31 -5.40
C VAL A 31 8.32 23.28 -4.50
N THR A 32 8.29 23.00 -3.21
CA THR A 32 7.62 23.82 -2.20
C THR A 32 8.66 24.61 -1.43
N LEU A 33 8.50 25.93 -1.43
CA LEU A 33 9.27 26.85 -0.60
C LEU A 33 8.46 27.14 0.67
N GLU A 34 8.99 26.75 1.82
CA GLU A 34 8.33 26.96 3.12
C GLU A 34 9.19 27.89 3.98
N GLY A 35 8.56 28.88 4.60
CA GLY A 35 9.27 29.84 5.47
C GLY A 35 10.33 30.65 4.73
N LYS A 36 11.51 30.79 5.34
CA LYS A 36 12.62 31.63 4.82
C LYS A 36 13.68 30.83 4.07
N ASN A 37 13.96 29.60 4.51
CA ASN A 37 15.13 28.83 4.08
C ASN A 37 14.81 27.35 3.85
N ASP A 38 13.54 26.93 3.92
CA ASP A 38 13.17 25.52 3.79
C ASP A 38 12.60 25.23 2.40
N LEU A 39 13.07 24.12 1.84
CA LEU A 39 12.76 23.67 0.50
C LEU A 39 12.38 22.20 0.55
N LYS A 40 11.20 21.86 0.02
CA LYS A 40 10.73 20.48 -0.11
C LYS A 40 10.58 20.16 -1.58
N ILE A 41 11.11 19.02 -1.99
CA ILE A 41 11.04 18.53 -3.37
C ILE A 41 10.33 17.19 -3.36
N VAL A 42 9.26 17.07 -4.14
CA VAL A 42 8.52 15.83 -4.38
C VAL A 42 8.62 15.50 -5.86
N SER A 43 9.27 14.39 -6.20
CA SER A 43 9.44 13.95 -7.59
C SER A 43 8.73 12.61 -7.80
N ARG A 44 8.00 12.47 -8.92
CA ARG A 44 7.29 11.25 -9.31
C ARG A 44 7.96 10.65 -10.53
N LYS A 45 8.26 9.36 -10.46
CA LYS A 45 8.87 8.64 -11.57
C LYS A 45 7.81 7.94 -12.44
N PRO A 46 8.09 7.75 -13.75
CA PRO A 46 7.28 6.85 -14.59
C PRO A 46 7.36 5.44 -14.00
N GLY A 47 6.27 4.97 -13.39
CA GLY A 47 6.23 3.78 -12.54
C GLY A 47 5.57 4.02 -11.17
N GLY A 48 5.17 5.26 -10.87
CA GLY A 48 4.36 5.59 -9.69
C GLY A 48 5.16 5.76 -8.39
N SER A 49 6.48 5.52 -8.43
CA SER A 49 7.36 5.79 -7.28
C SER A 49 7.45 7.29 -7.00
N VAL A 50 7.35 7.66 -5.71
CA VAL A 50 7.38 9.05 -5.25
C VAL A 50 8.55 9.23 -4.28
N THR A 51 9.45 10.16 -4.59
CA THR A 51 10.57 10.55 -3.72
C THR A 51 10.31 11.91 -3.08
N LYS A 52 10.50 12.01 -1.77
CA LYS A 52 10.36 13.26 -1.01
C LYS A 52 11.69 13.61 -0.37
N LYS A 53 12.19 14.82 -0.65
CA LYS A 53 13.44 15.32 -0.10
C LYS A 53 13.23 16.70 0.52
N SER A 54 13.92 16.96 1.61
CA SER A 54 13.90 18.23 2.31
C SER A 54 15.30 18.83 2.29
N TYR A 55 15.37 20.13 2.08
CA TYR A 55 16.60 20.88 1.99
C TYR A 55 16.45 22.18 2.77
N SER A 56 17.54 22.63 3.38
CA SER A 56 17.69 24.02 3.78
C SER A 56 18.59 24.72 2.78
N PHE A 57 18.21 25.91 2.33
CA PHE A 57 18.98 26.69 1.37
C PHE A 57 19.39 28.05 1.95
N THR A 58 20.55 28.53 1.52
CA THR A 58 21.04 29.88 1.82
C THR A 58 21.44 30.57 0.53
N ILE A 59 21.08 31.84 0.39
CA ILE A 59 21.44 32.67 -0.75
C ILE A 59 22.48 33.68 -0.28
N GLU A 60 23.72 33.53 -0.75
CA GLU A 60 24.83 34.46 -0.48
C GLU A 60 25.46 34.85 -1.82
N ASN A 61 25.67 36.16 -2.04
CA ASN A 61 26.32 36.68 -3.25
C ASN A 61 25.75 36.13 -4.57
N HIS A 62 24.41 36.08 -4.69
CA HIS A 62 23.70 35.49 -5.83
C HIS A 62 23.96 34.00 -6.07
N ARG A 63 24.52 33.28 -5.09
CA ARG A 63 24.75 31.84 -5.15
C ARG A 63 23.84 31.12 -4.16
N ILE A 64 23.13 30.10 -4.64
CA ILE A 64 22.28 29.25 -3.81
C ILE A 64 23.13 28.07 -3.32
N SER A 65 23.19 27.88 -2.00
CA SER A 65 23.80 26.69 -1.39
C SER A 65 22.72 25.89 -0.68
N THR A 66 22.61 24.59 -0.97
CA THR A 66 21.60 23.69 -0.40
C THR A 66 22.25 22.64 0.49
N LYS A 67 21.68 22.38 1.67
CA LYS A 67 22.02 21.26 2.54
C LYS A 67 20.80 20.35 2.65
N GLU A 68 20.94 19.08 2.30
CA GLU A 68 19.87 18.10 2.48
C GLU A 68 19.64 17.91 3.98
N SER A 69 18.42 18.19 4.45
CA SER A 69 18.02 17.83 5.80
C SER A 69 17.63 16.37 5.77
N ALA A 70 18.48 15.52 6.36
CA ALA A 70 18.09 14.15 6.65
C ALA A 70 16.78 14.20 7.43
N LYS A 71 15.81 13.39 7.02
CA LYS A 71 14.55 13.21 7.73
C LYS A 71 14.91 12.96 9.20
N GLU A 72 14.54 13.86 10.09
CA GLU A 72 14.38 13.47 11.49
C GLU A 72 13.35 12.34 11.43
N GLU A 73 13.82 11.11 11.67
CA GLU A 73 12.93 10.05 12.08
C GLU A 73 12.23 10.62 13.31
N LEU A 74 10.97 11.03 13.12
CA LEU A 74 10.06 11.23 14.24
C LEU A 74 10.30 10.04 15.16
N PRO A 75 10.57 10.27 16.47
CA PRO A 75 10.80 9.17 17.39
C PRO A 75 9.65 8.19 17.15
N ARG A 76 10.01 6.96 16.75
CA ARG A 76 9.03 5.88 16.60
C ARG A 76 8.25 5.92 17.90
N ILE A 77 6.99 6.37 17.82
CA ILE A 77 6.08 6.25 18.94
C ILE A 77 6.19 4.78 19.28
N PRO A 78 6.63 4.41 20.50
CA PRO A 78 6.74 3.01 20.85
C PRO A 78 5.42 2.37 20.47
N ASP A 79 5.46 1.19 19.85
CA ASP A 79 4.28 0.41 19.49
C ASP A 79 3.46 0.17 20.76
N ILE A 80 2.69 1.16 21.19
CA ILE A 80 1.57 0.97 22.09
C ILE A 80 0.69 0.10 21.23
N ALA A 81 0.66 -1.20 21.56
CA ALA A 81 -0.18 -2.19 20.91
C ALA A 81 -1.55 -1.56 20.69
N ALA A 82 -1.73 -1.05 19.48
CA ALA A 82 -2.80 -0.13 19.21
C ALA A 82 -4.01 -1.02 19.24
N ASN A 83 -4.94 -0.79 20.16
CA ASN A 83 -6.12 -1.63 20.27
C ASN A 83 -6.89 -1.49 18.94
N ILE A 84 -6.72 -2.47 18.07
CA ILE A 84 -7.12 -2.45 16.66
C ILE A 84 -8.62 -2.23 16.54
N ASP A 85 -9.38 -2.59 17.59
CA ASP A 85 -10.83 -2.42 17.68
C ASP A 85 -11.29 -0.95 17.58
N ASN A 86 -10.42 0.02 17.85
CA ASN A 86 -10.77 1.45 17.90
C ASN A 86 -10.14 2.32 16.80
N LEU A 87 -9.36 1.74 15.88
CA LEU A 87 -8.60 2.52 14.88
C LEU A 87 -9.22 2.53 13.48
N GLY A 88 -10.29 1.76 13.24
CA GLY A 88 -11.01 1.74 11.96
C GLY A 88 -12.31 2.52 11.99
N THR A 89 -12.60 3.29 10.94
CA THR A 89 -13.95 3.81 10.63
C THR A 89 -14.93 2.67 10.28
N PHE A 90 -14.43 1.48 9.99
CA PHE A 90 -15.18 0.24 9.83
C PHE A 90 -14.82 -0.72 10.95
N LYS A 91 -15.71 -0.87 11.93
CA LYS A 91 -15.57 -1.89 12.98
C LYS A 91 -15.99 -3.24 12.41
N ILE A 92 -15.02 -4.13 12.19
CA ILE A 92 -15.23 -5.51 11.68
C ILE A 92 -15.43 -6.51 12.86
N ALA A 93 -15.57 -6.02 14.09
CA ALA A 93 -15.89 -6.86 15.23
C ALA A 93 -17.31 -7.43 15.07
N LEU A 94 -17.43 -8.76 15.08
CA LEU A 94 -18.71 -9.44 15.10
C LEU A 94 -19.30 -9.36 16.50
N SER A 95 -20.56 -8.99 16.62
CA SER A 95 -21.26 -9.14 17.90
C SER A 95 -21.40 -10.62 18.25
N GLU A 96 -21.68 -10.94 19.53
CA GLU A 96 -21.96 -12.32 19.94
C GLU A 96 -23.08 -12.96 19.11
N GLN A 97 -24.08 -12.15 18.71
CA GLN A 97 -25.18 -12.59 17.87
C GLN A 97 -24.71 -12.93 16.44
N ASP A 98 -23.85 -12.11 15.85
CA ASP A 98 -23.30 -12.34 14.52
C ASP A 98 -22.38 -13.56 14.48
N LEU A 99 -21.63 -13.79 15.55
CA LEU A 99 -20.76 -14.95 15.70
C LEU A 99 -21.59 -16.23 15.79
N LEU A 100 -22.68 -16.21 16.56
CA LEU A 100 -23.64 -17.31 16.61
C LEU A 100 -24.33 -17.54 15.26
N ALA A 101 -24.68 -16.48 14.53
CA ALA A 101 -25.29 -16.59 13.21
C ALA A 101 -24.33 -17.18 12.19
N ARG A 102 -23.06 -16.74 12.17
CA ARG A 102 -22.00 -17.28 11.32
C ARG A 102 -21.79 -18.77 11.57
N ASN A 103 -21.69 -19.18 12.84
CA ASN A 103 -21.42 -20.57 13.19
C ASN A 103 -22.61 -21.51 12.88
N ARG A 104 -23.82 -20.98 12.80
CA ARG A 104 -25.03 -21.74 12.44
C ARG A 104 -25.30 -21.72 10.93
N LEU A 105 -24.56 -20.93 10.16
CA LEU A 105 -24.77 -20.80 8.72
C LEU A 105 -24.24 -22.05 8.02
N ILE A 106 -25.14 -22.91 7.57
CA ILE A 106 -24.82 -24.08 6.75
C ILE A 106 -24.48 -23.59 5.34
N LEU A 107 -23.32 -24.00 4.82
CA LEU A 107 -22.91 -23.59 3.48
C LEU A 107 -23.77 -24.30 2.41
N PRO A 108 -24.03 -23.65 1.26
CA PRO A 108 -24.91 -24.22 0.22
C PRO A 108 -24.54 -25.65 -0.22
N PHE A 109 -23.25 -25.98 -0.23
CA PHE A 109 -22.75 -27.30 -0.59
C PHE A 109 -22.83 -28.32 0.55
N GLU A 110 -22.98 -27.91 1.81
CA GLU A 110 -23.11 -28.83 2.96
C GLU A 110 -24.54 -29.34 3.16
N LYS A 111 -25.52 -28.82 2.40
CA LYS A 111 -26.93 -29.25 2.48
C LYS A 111 -27.13 -30.75 2.28
N HIS A 112 -26.27 -31.41 1.51
CA HIS A 112 -26.33 -32.85 1.30
C HIS A 112 -25.96 -33.67 2.56
N LEU A 113 -25.30 -33.06 3.55
CA LEU A 113 -24.97 -33.69 4.83
C LEU A 113 -26.14 -33.68 5.80
N LEU A 114 -27.05 -32.69 5.73
CA LEU A 114 -28.25 -32.62 6.57
C LEU A 114 -29.31 -33.68 6.23
N ASN A 115 -29.35 -34.11 4.96
CA ASN A 115 -30.37 -35.03 4.46
C ASN A 115 -29.97 -36.52 4.56
N LYS A 116 -28.78 -36.81 5.11
CA LYS A 116 -28.32 -38.20 5.31
C LYS A 116 -28.78 -38.73 6.66
N ASN A 117 -29.49 -39.85 6.65
CA ASN A 117 -29.82 -40.60 7.86
C ASN A 117 -28.51 -41.05 8.55
N PRO A 118 -28.42 -41.03 9.90
CA PRO A 118 -27.22 -41.42 10.65
C PRO A 118 -26.76 -42.88 10.48
N GLN A 119 -27.50 -43.68 9.72
CA GLN A 119 -27.29 -45.12 9.54
C GLN A 119 -26.69 -45.51 8.19
N GLU A 120 -26.41 -44.57 7.29
CA GLU A 120 -25.63 -44.88 6.09
C GLU A 120 -24.16 -44.53 6.32
N PRO A 121 -23.23 -45.48 6.13
CA PRO A 121 -21.81 -45.18 6.25
C PRO A 121 -21.46 -44.10 5.23
N CYS A 122 -21.03 -42.94 5.71
CA CYS A 122 -20.45 -41.90 4.89
C CYS A 122 -19.19 -42.47 4.25
N GLU A 123 -19.27 -42.95 3.00
CA GLU A 123 -18.11 -43.51 2.30
C GLU A 123 -16.96 -42.52 2.11
N ASN A 124 -17.16 -41.22 2.37
CA ASN A 124 -16.07 -40.24 2.38
C ASN A 124 -16.31 -39.16 3.47
N PRO A 125 -15.78 -39.34 4.69
CA PRO A 125 -15.94 -38.35 5.77
C PRO A 125 -14.95 -37.18 5.70
N SER A 126 -14.21 -37.02 4.61
CA SER A 126 -13.17 -35.99 4.49
C SER A 126 -13.09 -35.56 3.04
N GLY A 127 -13.05 -34.25 2.79
CA GLY A 127 -12.71 -33.65 1.51
C GLY A 127 -11.26 -33.98 1.15
N LYS A 128 -11.03 -35.25 0.82
CA LYS A 128 -9.73 -35.77 0.43
C LYS A 128 -9.46 -35.29 -0.98
N VAL A 129 -8.73 -34.20 -1.11
CA VAL A 129 -8.13 -33.81 -2.38
C VAL A 129 -7.08 -34.85 -2.70
N ILE A 130 -7.36 -35.70 -3.68
CA ILE A 130 -6.40 -36.69 -4.16
C ILE A 130 -5.56 -35.99 -5.22
N TYR A 131 -4.35 -35.59 -4.84
CA TYR A 131 -3.34 -35.10 -5.78
C TYR A 131 -2.63 -36.30 -6.41
N TYR A 132 -2.63 -36.37 -7.73
CA TYR A 132 -1.76 -37.26 -8.48
C TYR A 132 -0.69 -36.38 -9.09
N PRO A 133 0.56 -36.41 -8.58
CA PRO A 133 1.67 -35.77 -9.28
C PRO A 133 1.84 -36.51 -10.62
N GLU A 134 1.59 -35.81 -11.72
CA GLU A 134 1.96 -36.29 -13.06
C GLU A 134 3.49 -36.26 -13.15
N ALA A 135 4.10 -37.26 -13.80
CA ALA A 135 5.56 -37.43 -13.86
C ALA A 135 6.31 -36.29 -14.60
N ASP A 136 5.56 -35.36 -15.19
CA ASP A 136 6.07 -34.16 -15.88
C ASP A 136 6.04 -32.90 -14.99
N ASP A 137 5.68 -33.04 -13.70
CA ASP A 137 5.69 -31.96 -12.69
C ASP A 137 7.00 -31.97 -11.87
N ASP A 138 8.04 -32.61 -12.42
CA ASP A 138 9.43 -32.33 -12.05
C ASP A 138 9.77 -30.99 -12.70
N ILE A 139 9.57 -29.94 -11.90
CA ILE A 139 10.47 -28.79 -11.75
C ILE A 139 11.55 -28.79 -12.84
N ASP A 140 11.36 -27.94 -13.83
CA ASP A 140 12.28 -27.64 -14.91
C ASP A 140 13.72 -27.71 -14.35
N GLU A 141 14.54 -28.65 -14.84
CA GLU A 141 15.95 -28.84 -14.39
C GLU A 141 16.84 -27.62 -14.73
N GLU A 142 16.28 -26.57 -15.31
CA GLU A 142 16.94 -25.30 -15.57
C GLU A 142 16.95 -24.49 -14.26
N ASP A 143 17.98 -24.71 -13.46
CA ASP A 143 18.24 -23.95 -12.23
C ASP A 143 18.33 -22.46 -12.58
N PRO A 144 17.37 -21.61 -12.14
CA PRO A 144 17.35 -20.19 -12.48
C PRO A 144 18.55 -19.41 -11.90
N ASP A 145 19.37 -20.07 -11.08
CA ASP A 145 20.64 -19.55 -10.58
C ASP A 145 21.79 -19.65 -11.61
N GLU A 146 21.67 -20.42 -12.70
CA GLU A 146 22.76 -20.62 -13.71
C GLU A 146 23.00 -19.40 -14.62
N ASP A 147 21.99 -18.57 -14.88
CA ASP A 147 22.14 -17.31 -15.64
C ASP A 147 22.69 -16.14 -14.77
N LEU A 148 22.99 -16.40 -13.49
CA LEU A 148 23.40 -15.39 -12.52
C LEU A 148 24.93 -15.16 -12.52
N GLU A 149 25.54 -14.92 -13.68
CA GLU A 149 26.93 -14.42 -13.72
C GLU A 149 26.98 -12.94 -13.28
N LEU A 150 27.64 -12.69 -12.15
CA LEU A 150 27.88 -11.39 -11.50
C LEU A 150 29.25 -10.80 -11.86
#